data_AF-A0A956Q980-F1
#
_entry.id   AF-A0A956Q980-F1
#
_cell.length_a   1.000
_cell.length_b   1.000
_cell.length_c   1.000
_cell.angle_alpha   90.00
_cell.angle_beta   90.00
_cell.angle_gamma   90.00
#
_symmetry.space_group_name_H-M   'P 1'
#
loop_
_entity.id
_entity.type
_entity.pdbx_description
1 polymer ?
#
loop_
_entity_poly.entity_id
_entity_poly.type
_entity_poly.pdbx_seq_one_letter_code
_entity_poly.pdbx_strand_id
1 'polypeptide(L)'
;MRNRQRGMTLVETLVAASLSLLLFFWSVRWLMPMMSLQARGLERAELQHQTTRALSLLRSDLLTSNPAGIRAVQSTQEVVVAIQPLGPVSADGNLSWSPTMVLYCYDPAQQTILRRHWQAPADTSLRKPIQMSDDQLIGLVSQARLERVVAANVFHFSVEGQTLPLRVEVGLGSRLDSSRYCVAETFGPRTPTR
;
A
#
# COMPACT_ATOMS: atom_id res chain seq x y z
N MET A 1 33.40 -64.20 -14.41
CA MET A 1 32.38 -63.94 -13.36
C MET A 1 31.05 -63.70 -14.05
N ARG A 2 30.11 -64.65 -13.93
CA ARG A 2 28.86 -64.69 -14.71
C ARG A 2 27.75 -64.06 -13.85
N ASN A 3 27.37 -62.82 -14.17
CA ASN A 3 26.26 -62.13 -13.50
C ASN A 3 24.97 -62.90 -13.74
N ARG A 4 24.48 -63.56 -12.68
CA ARG A 4 23.24 -64.33 -12.68
C ARG A 4 22.09 -63.31 -12.68
N GLN A 5 21.51 -63.05 -13.85
CA GLN A 5 20.28 -62.27 -13.96
C GLN A 5 19.14 -63.06 -13.30
N ARG A 6 18.92 -62.83 -12.00
CA ARG A 6 17.71 -63.27 -11.31
C ARG A 6 16.61 -62.32 -11.73
N GLY A 7 15.73 -62.77 -12.64
CA GLY A 7 14.53 -62.03 -12.98
C GLY A 7 13.70 -61.81 -11.72
N MET A 8 13.31 -60.55 -11.47
CA MET A 8 12.42 -60.18 -10.39
C MET A 8 11.13 -61.00 -10.50
N THR A 9 10.68 -61.57 -9.38
CA THR A 9 9.41 -62.31 -9.39
C THR A 9 8.24 -61.32 -9.49
N LEU A 10 7.17 -61.71 -10.18
CA LEU A 10 5.99 -60.86 -10.42
C LEU A 10 5.41 -60.31 -9.10
N VAL A 11 5.51 -61.10 -8.03
CA VAL A 11 5.12 -60.72 -6.67
C VAL A 11 6.00 -59.57 -6.13
N GLU A 12 7.31 -59.65 -6.34
CA GLU A 12 8.26 -58.61 -5.90
C GLU A 12 8.01 -57.27 -6.60
N THR A 13 7.69 -57.31 -7.90
CA THR A 13 7.30 -56.09 -8.62
C THR A 13 5.99 -55.48 -8.11
N LEU A 14 5.03 -56.31 -7.71
CA LEU A 14 3.73 -55.86 -7.21
C LEU A 14 3.85 -55.25 -5.81
N VAL A 15 4.70 -55.85 -4.95
CA VAL A 15 5.03 -55.31 -3.63
C VAL A 15 5.82 -54.00 -3.76
N ALA A 16 6.81 -53.94 -4.65
CA ALA A 16 7.56 -52.70 -4.87
C ALA A 16 6.67 -51.56 -5.39
N ALA A 17 5.72 -51.88 -6.29
CA ALA A 17 4.78 -50.91 -6.82
C ALA A 17 3.81 -50.40 -5.74
N SER A 18 3.28 -51.27 -4.88
CA SER A 18 2.37 -50.86 -3.80
C SER A 18 3.08 -50.01 -2.74
N LEU A 19 4.32 -50.37 -2.37
CA LEU A 19 5.15 -49.57 -1.47
C LEU A 19 5.48 -48.20 -2.08
N SER A 20 5.79 -48.15 -3.37
CA SER A 20 6.07 -46.90 -4.08
C SER A 20 4.84 -45.98 -4.12
N LEU A 21 3.65 -46.53 -4.39
CA LEU A 21 2.40 -45.79 -4.34
C LEU A 21 2.09 -45.26 -2.94
N LEU A 22 2.34 -46.06 -1.91
CA LEU A 22 2.12 -45.65 -0.52
C LEU A 22 3.06 -44.51 -0.12
N LEU A 23 4.34 -44.60 -0.49
CA LEU A 23 5.32 -43.53 -0.29
C LEU A 23 4.95 -42.26 -1.06
N PHE A 24 4.45 -42.40 -2.30
CA PHE A 24 3.98 -41.27 -3.09
C PHE A 24 2.79 -40.58 -2.42
N PHE A 25 1.81 -41.35 -1.96
CA PHE A 25 0.62 -40.80 -1.28
C PHE A 25 0.99 -40.09 0.02
N TRP A 26 1.92 -40.65 0.79
CA TRP A 26 2.49 -39.98 1.96
C TRP A 26 3.17 -38.66 1.59
N SER A 27 4.03 -38.67 0.57
CA SER A 27 4.75 -37.47 0.14
C SER A 27 3.79 -36.35 -0.26
N VAL A 28 2.76 -36.65 -1.05
CA VAL A 28 1.75 -35.67 -1.48
C VAL A 28 0.96 -35.12 -0.29
N ARG A 29 0.58 -35.98 0.67
CA ARG A 29 -0.17 -35.57 1.87
C ARG A 29 0.62 -34.58 2.74
N TRP A 30 1.94 -34.70 2.78
CA TRP A 30 2.81 -33.76 3.49
C TRP A 30 3.13 -32.49 2.68
N LEU A 31 3.18 -32.60 1.35
CA LEU A 31 3.53 -31.48 0.48
C LEU A 31 2.43 -30.42 0.38
N MET A 32 1.16 -30.83 0.30
CA MET A 32 0.02 -29.90 0.21
C MET A 32 -0.05 -28.87 1.35
N PRO A 33 0.01 -29.25 2.64
CA PRO A 33 -0.05 -28.26 3.72
C PRO A 33 1.18 -27.35 3.75
N MET A 34 2.34 -27.82 3.28
CA MET A 34 3.55 -26.99 3.23
C MET A 34 3.43 -25.90 2.16
N MET A 35 2.88 -26.23 0.99
CA MET A 35 2.62 -25.24 -0.07
C MET A 35 1.60 -24.18 0.36
N SER A 36 0.55 -24.57 1.10
CA SER A 36 -0.45 -23.61 1.57
C SER A 36 0.10 -22.65 2.63
N LEU A 37 0.99 -23.11 3.51
CA LEU A 37 1.69 -22.26 4.47
C LEU A 37 2.61 -21.25 3.78
N GLN A 38 3.34 -21.68 2.75
CA GLN A 38 4.20 -20.79 1.97
C GLN A 38 3.39 -19.72 1.23
N ALA A 39 2.26 -20.10 0.61
CA ALA A 39 1.38 -19.15 -0.07
C ALA A 39 0.88 -18.04 0.88
N ARG A 40 0.43 -18.41 2.08
CA ARG A 40 0.00 -17.45 3.11
C ARG A 40 1.14 -16.54 3.59
N GLY A 41 2.35 -17.09 3.71
CA GLY A 41 3.53 -16.33 4.11
C GLY A 41 3.90 -15.26 3.07
N LEU A 42 3.91 -15.64 1.79
CA LEU A 42 4.17 -14.73 0.68
C LEU A 42 3.11 -13.63 0.59
N GLU A 43 1.84 -13.97 0.75
CA GLU A 43 0.75 -13.00 0.71
C GLU A 43 0.85 -11.96 1.85
N ARG A 44 1.16 -12.40 3.06
CA ARG A 44 1.39 -11.47 4.18
C ARG A 44 2.58 -10.56 3.95
N ALA A 45 3.69 -11.11 3.43
CA ALA A 45 4.87 -10.32 3.10
C ALA A 45 4.56 -9.27 2.02
N GLU A 46 3.76 -9.63 1.02
CA GLU A 46 3.31 -8.70 -0.02
C GLU A 46 2.43 -7.58 0.56
N LEU A 47 1.45 -7.92 1.41
CA LEU A 47 0.62 -6.92 2.10
C LEU A 47 1.48 -5.96 2.95
N GLN A 48 2.48 -6.49 3.67
CA GLN A 48 3.42 -5.66 4.43
C GLN A 48 4.21 -4.72 3.52
N HIS A 49 4.77 -5.25 2.43
CA HIS A 49 5.53 -4.46 1.46
C HIS A 49 4.68 -3.35 0.82
N GLN A 50 3.44 -3.66 0.44
CA GLN A 50 2.50 -2.70 -0.13
C GLN A 50 2.16 -1.59 0.87
N THR A 51 1.84 -1.92 2.13
CA THR A 51 1.55 -0.91 3.16
C THR A 51 2.76 -0.03 3.43
N THR A 52 3.95 -0.61 3.62
CA THR A 52 5.19 0.15 3.84
C THR A 52 5.50 1.05 2.65
N ARG A 53 5.30 0.56 1.42
CA ARG A 53 5.50 1.36 0.22
C ARG A 53 4.51 2.52 0.15
N ALA A 54 3.22 2.29 0.43
CA ALA A 54 2.19 3.32 0.44
C ALA A 54 2.52 4.45 1.45
N LEU A 55 2.88 4.07 2.68
CA LEU A 55 3.28 5.03 3.71
C LEU A 55 4.58 5.75 3.36
N SER A 56 5.56 5.06 2.78
CA SER A 56 6.82 5.69 2.34
C SER A 56 6.61 6.72 1.24
N LEU A 57 5.68 6.48 0.31
CA LEU A 57 5.33 7.42 -0.74
C LEU A 57 4.63 8.66 -0.16
N LEU A 58 3.63 8.45 0.70
CA LEU A 58 2.94 9.53 1.39
C LEU A 58 3.93 10.36 2.22
N ARG A 59 4.85 9.70 2.95
CA ARG A 59 5.93 10.35 3.69
C ARG A 59 6.82 11.19 2.78
N SER A 60 7.24 10.63 1.64
CA SER A 60 8.10 11.35 0.70
C SER A 60 7.44 12.61 0.17
N ASP A 61 6.14 12.55 -0.13
CA ASP A 61 5.38 13.73 -0.57
C ASP A 61 5.19 14.73 0.58
N LEU A 62 4.90 14.29 1.80
CA LEU A 62 4.78 15.18 2.97
C LEU A 62 6.09 15.95 3.23
N LEU A 63 7.25 15.32 3.02
CA LEU A 63 8.56 15.97 3.20
C LEU A 63 8.85 17.06 2.15
N THR A 64 8.14 17.07 1.02
CA THR A 64 8.28 18.13 0.00
C THR A 64 7.45 19.37 0.30
N SER A 65 6.63 19.34 1.35
CA SER A 65 5.73 20.43 1.74
C SER A 65 6.01 20.91 3.17
N ASN A 66 5.64 22.15 3.44
CA ASN A 66 5.55 22.64 4.82
C ASN A 66 4.17 22.30 5.42
N PRO A 67 4.01 22.35 6.77
CA PRO A 67 2.74 22.12 7.44
C PRO A 67 1.56 22.92 6.88
N ALA A 68 1.82 24.15 6.39
CA ALA A 68 0.78 25.03 5.86
C ALA A 68 0.23 24.61 4.48
N GLY A 69 0.94 23.74 3.74
CA GLY A 69 0.51 23.21 2.45
C GLY A 69 -0.08 21.80 2.56
N ILE A 70 -0.22 21.27 3.77
CA ILE A 70 -0.76 19.94 4.02
C ILE A 70 -2.13 20.10 4.66
N ARG A 71 -3.13 19.44 4.09
CA ARG A 71 -4.49 19.40 4.65
C ARG A 71 -5.08 18.00 4.52
N ALA A 72 -5.60 17.47 5.61
CA ALA A 72 -6.31 16.21 5.61
C ALA A 72 -7.79 16.44 5.95
N VAL A 73 -8.65 15.74 5.23
CA VAL A 73 -10.10 15.74 5.42
C VAL A 73 -10.52 14.30 5.61
N GLN A 74 -11.19 14.03 6.73
CA GLN A 74 -11.80 12.75 7.01
C GLN A 74 -13.31 12.96 7.15
N SER A 75 -14.05 12.49 6.14
CA SER A 75 -15.51 12.39 6.16
C SER A 75 -15.93 10.94 6.38
N THR A 76 -17.22 10.70 6.64
CA THR A 76 -17.76 9.36 6.82
C THR A 76 -17.64 8.48 5.57
N GLN A 77 -17.53 9.10 4.39
CA GLN A 77 -17.48 8.39 3.10
C GLN A 77 -16.15 8.54 2.36
N GLU A 78 -15.40 9.60 2.63
CA GLU A 78 -14.18 9.93 1.89
C GLU A 78 -13.07 10.38 2.84
N VAL A 79 -11.86 9.94 2.53
CA VAL A 79 -10.66 10.39 3.22
C VAL A 79 -9.70 10.91 2.17
N VAL A 80 -9.33 12.19 2.32
CA VAL A 80 -8.49 12.91 1.37
C VAL A 80 -7.33 13.57 2.11
N VAL A 81 -6.11 13.31 1.67
CA VAL A 81 -4.91 14.03 2.13
C VAL A 81 -4.37 14.83 0.95
N ALA A 82 -4.47 16.15 1.07
CA ALA A 82 -3.97 17.11 0.12
C ALA A 82 -2.59 17.63 0.56
N ILE A 83 -1.64 17.61 -0.38
CA ILE A 83 -0.26 18.01 -0.16
C ILE A 83 0.13 18.94 -1.29
N GLN A 84 0.42 20.20 -0.97
CA GLN A 84 0.96 21.17 -1.91
C GLN A 84 2.47 21.30 -1.68
N PRO A 85 3.33 20.78 -2.57
CA PRO A 85 4.78 20.88 -2.40
C PRO A 85 5.27 22.32 -2.56
N LEU A 86 6.45 22.59 -2.00
CA LEU A 86 7.19 23.81 -2.30
C LEU A 86 7.70 23.75 -3.75
N GLY A 87 7.56 24.85 -4.47
CA GLY A 87 8.09 25.01 -5.81
C GLY A 87 9.58 25.36 -5.81
N PRO A 88 10.18 25.48 -7.00
CA PRO A 88 11.57 25.91 -7.13
C PRO A 88 11.76 27.32 -6.58
N VAL A 89 12.95 27.60 -6.07
CA VAL A 89 13.35 28.96 -5.66
C VAL A 89 13.44 29.83 -6.91
N SER A 90 12.81 31.00 -6.89
CA SER A 90 12.89 31.95 -8.00
C SER A 90 14.31 32.52 -8.15
N ALA A 91 14.59 33.13 -9.30
CA ALA A 91 15.86 33.84 -9.54
C ALA A 91 16.14 34.93 -8.49
N ASP A 92 15.07 35.50 -7.91
CA ASP A 92 15.15 36.52 -6.85
C ASP A 92 15.33 35.93 -5.45
N GLY A 93 15.51 34.61 -5.33
CA GLY A 93 15.65 33.93 -4.03
C GLY A 93 14.35 33.71 -3.27
N ASN A 94 13.19 33.96 -3.90
CA ASN A 94 11.89 33.79 -3.26
C ASN A 94 11.40 32.34 -3.37
N LEU A 95 10.89 31.81 -2.26
CA LEU A 95 10.18 30.54 -2.24
C LEU A 95 8.74 30.75 -2.69
N SER A 96 8.30 29.98 -3.69
CA SER A 96 6.90 29.90 -4.12
C SER A 96 6.39 28.48 -3.94
N TRP A 97 5.09 28.31 -3.74
CA TRP A 97 4.44 27.01 -3.73
C TRP A 97 4.30 26.45 -5.14
N SER A 98 4.24 25.13 -5.27
CA SER A 98 3.97 24.49 -6.55
C SER A 98 2.52 24.76 -6.98
N PRO A 99 2.24 24.98 -8.29
CA PRO A 99 0.88 25.01 -8.81
C PRO A 99 0.22 23.62 -8.81
N THR A 100 1.00 22.54 -8.63
CA THR A 100 0.49 21.17 -8.61
C THR A 100 0.32 20.72 -7.17
N MET A 101 -0.86 20.21 -6.82
CA MET A 101 -1.19 19.60 -5.54
C MET A 101 -1.33 18.09 -5.73
N VAL A 102 -0.76 17.33 -4.80
CA VAL A 102 -0.90 15.88 -4.74
C VAL A 102 -2.04 15.55 -3.78
N LEU A 103 -2.98 14.74 -4.25
CA LEU A 103 -4.12 14.27 -3.48
C LEU A 103 -4.02 12.76 -3.29
N TYR A 104 -4.07 12.31 -2.04
CA TYR A 104 -4.27 10.91 -1.69
C TYR A 104 -5.74 10.71 -1.31
N CYS A 105 -6.46 9.92 -2.09
CA CYS A 105 -7.90 9.72 -1.93
C CYS A 105 -8.18 8.25 -1.70
N TYR A 106 -8.99 7.93 -0.70
CA TYR A 106 -9.50 6.58 -0.51
C TYR A 106 -10.83 6.41 -1.24
N ASP A 107 -10.88 5.41 -2.12
CA ASP A 107 -12.10 4.98 -2.80
C ASP A 107 -12.66 3.74 -2.07
N PRO A 108 -13.77 3.88 -1.32
CA PRO A 108 -14.37 2.76 -0.60
C PRO A 108 -15.05 1.74 -1.51
N ALA A 109 -15.47 2.12 -2.72
CA ALA A 109 -16.11 1.21 -3.67
C ALA A 109 -15.09 0.26 -4.29
N GLN A 110 -13.90 0.77 -4.62
CA GLN A 110 -12.81 -0.03 -5.18
C GLN A 110 -11.87 -0.61 -4.11
N GLN A 111 -11.97 -0.16 -2.86
CA GLN A 111 -11.04 -0.50 -1.78
C GLN A 111 -9.59 -0.17 -2.17
N THR A 112 -9.37 1.02 -2.72
CA THR A 112 -8.05 1.46 -3.18
C THR A 112 -7.71 2.84 -2.65
N ILE A 113 -6.41 3.07 -2.42
CA ILE A 113 -5.87 4.41 -2.21
C ILE A 113 -5.29 4.89 -3.53
N LEU A 114 -5.79 6.01 -4.02
CA LEU A 114 -5.39 6.64 -5.27
C LEU A 114 -4.52 7.86 -4.99
N ARG A 115 -3.46 8.03 -5.80
CA ARG A 115 -2.69 9.28 -5.86
C ARG A 115 -3.10 10.02 -7.14
N ARG A 116 -3.57 11.25 -6.96
CA ARG A 116 -4.01 12.13 -8.03
C ARG A 116 -3.25 13.44 -7.99
N HIS A 117 -3.08 14.09 -9.14
CA HIS A 117 -2.54 15.43 -9.21
C HIS A 117 -3.64 16.38 -9.65
N TRP A 118 -3.76 17.48 -8.91
CA TRP A 118 -4.59 18.60 -9.28
C TRP A 118 -3.69 19.79 -9.60
N GLN A 119 -3.99 20.50 -10.68
CA GLN A 119 -3.23 21.68 -11.09
C GLN A 119 -4.08 22.93 -10.87
N ALA A 120 -3.51 23.88 -10.13
CA ALA A 120 -4.15 25.15 -9.87
C ALA A 120 -4.31 25.96 -11.17
N PRO A 121 -5.38 26.78 -11.28
CA PRO A 121 -5.54 27.73 -12.37
C PRO A 121 -4.35 28.68 -12.46
N ALA A 122 -4.00 29.11 -13.68
CA ALA A 122 -2.82 29.94 -13.96
C ALA A 122 -2.78 31.26 -13.16
N ASP A 123 -3.93 31.82 -12.81
CA ASP A 123 -4.06 33.09 -12.09
C ASP A 123 -3.90 32.95 -10.56
N THR A 124 -3.65 31.74 -10.05
CA THR A 124 -3.54 31.49 -8.62
C THR A 124 -2.22 32.01 -8.06
N SER A 125 -2.28 32.87 -7.05
CA SER A 125 -1.08 33.34 -6.35
C SER A 125 -0.39 32.20 -5.61
N LEU A 126 0.83 31.88 -6.02
CA LEU A 126 1.68 30.83 -5.42
C LEU A 126 2.58 31.34 -4.30
N ARG A 127 2.38 32.58 -3.82
CA ARG A 127 3.14 33.12 -2.68
C ARG A 127 2.74 32.50 -1.35
N LYS A 128 1.53 31.94 -1.27
CA LYS A 128 0.96 31.29 -0.09
C LYS A 128 0.38 29.93 -0.52
N PRO A 129 0.26 28.98 0.42
CA PRO A 129 -0.40 27.72 0.12
C PRO A 129 -1.87 27.99 -0.19
N ILE A 130 -2.42 27.22 -1.11
CA ILE A 130 -3.81 27.34 -1.55
C ILE A 130 -4.69 26.84 -0.41
N GLN A 131 -5.51 27.76 0.13
CA GLN A 131 -6.45 27.45 1.19
C GLN A 131 -7.79 27.06 0.55
N MET A 132 -8.27 25.86 0.87
CA MET A 132 -9.54 25.32 0.37
C MET A 132 -10.37 24.79 1.51
N SER A 133 -11.69 24.94 1.47
CA SER A 133 -12.56 24.27 2.44
C SER A 133 -12.57 22.75 2.24
N ASP A 134 -13.08 22.03 3.24
CA ASP A 134 -13.16 20.56 3.18
C ASP A 134 -14.03 20.10 2.00
N ASP A 135 -15.15 20.79 1.76
CA ASP A 135 -16.04 20.53 0.62
C ASP A 135 -15.35 20.78 -0.74
N GLN A 136 -14.50 21.80 -0.81
CA GLN A 136 -13.74 22.08 -2.02
C GLN A 136 -12.71 20.99 -2.30
N LEU A 137 -11.99 20.53 -1.26
CA LEU A 137 -11.02 19.42 -1.39
C LEU A 137 -11.68 18.13 -1.84
N ILE A 138 -12.86 17.82 -1.30
CA ILE A 138 -13.67 16.68 -1.72
C ILE A 138 -14.08 16.84 -3.20
N GLY A 139 -14.59 18.01 -3.58
CA GLY A 139 -14.96 18.31 -4.97
C GLY A 139 -13.79 18.16 -5.96
N LEU A 140 -12.57 18.47 -5.53
CA LEU A 140 -11.37 18.36 -6.37
C LEU A 140 -10.98 16.93 -6.72
N VAL A 141 -11.37 15.94 -5.93
CA VAL A 141 -11.06 14.53 -6.22
C VAL A 141 -11.55 14.15 -7.62
N SER A 142 -12.73 14.64 -8.00
CA SER A 142 -13.32 14.40 -9.32
C SER A 142 -12.59 15.08 -10.48
N GLN A 143 -11.95 16.22 -10.23
CA GLN A 143 -11.25 17.04 -11.23
C GLN A 143 -9.77 16.67 -11.36
N ALA A 144 -9.19 16.07 -10.31
CA ALA A 144 -7.79 15.70 -10.28
C ALA A 144 -7.51 14.51 -11.20
N ARG A 145 -6.40 14.60 -11.94
CA ARG A 145 -5.96 13.55 -12.84
C ARG A 145 -5.42 12.37 -12.03
N LEU A 146 -5.93 11.18 -12.31
CA LEU A 146 -5.37 9.95 -11.74
C LEU A 146 -3.96 9.73 -12.28
N GLU A 147 -3.01 9.62 -11.37
CA GLU A 147 -1.63 9.26 -11.69
C GLU A 147 -1.40 7.77 -11.45
N ARG A 148 -1.74 7.27 -10.26
CA ARG A 148 -1.51 5.87 -9.89
C ARG A 148 -2.40 5.38 -8.75
N VAL A 149 -2.56 4.06 -8.70
CA VAL A 149 -3.01 3.35 -7.50
C VAL A 149 -1.81 3.18 -6.56
N VAL A 150 -1.98 3.57 -5.30
CA VAL A 150 -0.94 3.48 -4.25
C VAL A 150 -1.02 2.15 -3.54
N ALA A 151 -2.23 1.76 -3.15
CA ALA A 151 -2.52 0.48 -2.51
C ALA A 151 -3.89 -0.04 -2.94
N ALA A 152 -4.03 -1.36 -2.98
CA ALA A 152 -5.28 -2.05 -3.28
C ALA A 152 -5.67 -2.98 -2.14
N ASN A 153 -6.94 -3.40 -2.11
CA ASN A 153 -7.52 -4.20 -1.02
C ASN A 153 -7.42 -3.52 0.35
N VAL A 154 -7.62 -2.21 0.35
CA VAL A 154 -7.61 -1.39 1.55
C VAL A 154 -8.96 -1.59 2.25
N PHE A 155 -8.93 -2.17 3.45
CA PHE A 155 -10.14 -2.34 4.27
C PHE A 155 -10.28 -1.24 5.32
N HIS A 156 -9.19 -0.54 5.62
CA HIS A 156 -9.16 0.54 6.59
C HIS A 156 -8.21 1.63 6.11
N PHE A 157 -8.69 2.86 6.08
CA PHE A 157 -7.84 4.02 5.88
C PHE A 157 -8.38 5.16 6.76
N SER A 158 -7.55 5.65 7.67
CA SER A 158 -7.92 6.71 8.61
C SER A 158 -6.79 7.72 8.70
N VAL A 159 -7.16 8.98 8.93
CA VAL A 159 -6.21 10.07 9.08
C VAL A 159 -6.66 10.92 10.27
N GLU A 160 -5.92 10.87 11.35
CA GLU A 160 -6.15 11.71 12.53
C GLU A 160 -5.34 13.01 12.39
N GLY A 161 -6.05 14.14 12.48
CA GLY A 161 -5.49 15.49 12.33
C GLY A 161 -5.84 16.13 10.98
N GLN A 162 -5.92 17.45 10.95
CA GLN A 162 -6.18 18.23 9.72
C GLN A 162 -4.90 18.81 9.11
N THR A 163 -3.87 19.03 9.93
CA THR A 163 -2.54 19.55 9.55
C THR A 163 -1.48 18.80 10.36
N LEU A 164 -0.19 19.02 10.08
CA LEU A 164 0.88 18.35 10.84
C LEU A 164 0.83 18.73 12.34
N PRO A 165 0.97 17.77 13.28
CA PRO A 165 1.22 16.35 13.05
C PRO A 165 -0.02 15.56 12.58
N LEU A 166 0.17 14.69 11.59
CA LEU A 166 -0.87 13.81 11.05
C LEU A 166 -0.56 12.36 11.43
N ARG A 167 -1.55 11.60 11.87
CA ARG A 167 -1.42 10.15 12.02
C ARG A 167 -2.25 9.47 10.94
N VAL A 168 -1.58 8.69 10.09
CA VAL A 168 -2.22 7.96 9.00
C VAL A 168 -2.18 6.48 9.33
N GLU A 169 -3.33 5.82 9.27
CA GLU A 169 -3.43 4.38 9.43
C GLU A 169 -3.92 3.75 8.12
N VAL A 170 -3.21 2.72 7.67
CA VAL A 170 -3.52 1.97 6.46
C VAL A 170 -3.66 0.49 6.82
N GLY A 171 -4.82 -0.09 6.53
CA GLY A 171 -5.13 -1.50 6.69
C GLY A 171 -5.37 -2.16 5.34
N LEU A 172 -4.53 -3.13 4.98
CA LEU A 172 -4.67 -3.96 3.78
C LEU A 172 -5.11 -5.38 4.12
N GLY A 173 -6.04 -5.92 3.34
CA GLY A 173 -6.62 -7.24 3.52
C GLY A 173 -6.31 -8.13 2.33
N SER A 174 -6.14 -9.42 2.60
CA SER A 174 -6.14 -10.42 1.54
C SER A 174 -7.57 -10.69 1.05
N ARG A 175 -7.72 -10.97 -0.25
CA ARG A 175 -8.99 -11.49 -0.82
C ARG A 175 -9.12 -13.01 -0.65
N LEU A 176 -8.00 -13.71 -0.47
CA LEU A 176 -7.90 -15.17 -0.45
C LEU A 176 -7.86 -15.75 0.97
N ASP A 177 -7.41 -14.96 1.93
CA ASP A 177 -7.29 -15.31 3.34
C ASP A 177 -7.91 -14.20 4.20
N SER A 178 -8.42 -14.52 5.39
CA SER A 178 -8.93 -13.53 6.34
C SER A 178 -7.82 -12.70 7.00
N SER A 179 -6.60 -12.74 6.43
CA SER A 179 -5.45 -12.02 6.91
C SER A 179 -5.59 -10.53 6.65
N ARG A 180 -5.32 -9.76 7.71
CA ARG A 180 -5.38 -8.29 7.73
C ARG A 180 -4.06 -7.76 8.27
N TYR A 181 -3.55 -6.71 7.65
CA TYR A 181 -2.34 -6.04 8.10
C TYR A 181 -2.60 -4.54 8.21
N CYS A 182 -2.40 -3.98 9.41
CA CYS A 182 -2.55 -2.55 9.67
C CYS A 182 -1.21 -1.96 10.09
N VAL A 183 -0.92 -0.76 9.59
CA VAL A 183 0.20 0.07 10.05
C VAL A 183 -0.30 1.48 10.25
N ALA A 184 0.08 2.05 11.39
CA ALA A 184 -0.12 3.46 11.71
C ALA A 184 1.24 4.16 11.72
N GLU A 185 1.34 5.31 11.04
CA GLU A 185 2.52 6.16 11.09
C GLU A 185 2.11 7.59 11.44
N THR A 186 2.83 8.19 12.39
CA THR A 186 2.64 9.59 12.77
C THR A 186 3.70 10.45 12.07
N PHE A 187 3.23 11.38 11.24
CA PHE A 187 4.01 12.38 10.54
C PHE A 187 4.00 13.69 11.30
N GLY A 188 5.16 14.20 11.66
CA GLY A 188 5.28 15.49 12.35
C GLY A 188 6.64 15.67 13.00
N PRO A 189 6.93 16.86 13.57
CA PRO A 189 8.11 17.04 14.37
C PRO A 189 8.08 16.04 15.52
N ARG A 190 9.11 15.19 15.63
CA ARG A 190 9.25 14.27 16.76
C ARG A 190 9.22 15.10 18.02
N THR A 191 8.17 14.96 18.83
CA THR A 191 8.22 15.43 20.21
C THR A 191 9.43 14.73 20.85
N PRO A 192 10.40 15.48 21.40
CA PRO A 192 11.51 14.84 22.09
C PRO A 192 10.91 14.07 23.26
N THR A 193 11.05 12.74 23.22
CA THR A 193 10.78 11.88 24.36
C THR A 193 11.69 12.35 25.48
N ARG A 194 11.08 12.94 26.52
CA ARG A 194 11.75 13.25 27.78
C ARG A 194 12.05 11.98 28.55
#